data_AF-A0A3B0MMC4-F1
#
_entry.id   AF-A0A3B0MMC4-F1
#
_cell.length_a   1.000
_cell.length_b   1.000
_cell.length_c   1.000
_cell.angle_alpha   90.00
_cell.angle_beta   90.00
_cell.angle_gamma   90.00
#
_symmetry.space_group_name_H-M   'P 1'
#
loop_
_entity.id
_entity.type
_entity.pdbx_description
1 polymer ?
#
loop_
_entity_poly.entity_id
_entity_poly.type
_entity_poly.pdbx_seq_one_letter_code
_entity_poly.pdbx_strand_id
1 'polypeptide(L)'
;MNSEDISEDSDDTEDFKDNSEELAYSLFDDFKSTDATEVYEYMEKKFNFKYNLLGNTTLHRIVLIKYLQDKKDNNENVLEYYNKLKKDPDIVLNNFEEYIKTPVNNQKLIWGFMESSDSEAEDFILSNYIHNYKHI
;
A
#
# COMPACT_ATOMS: atom_id res chain seq x y z
N MET A 1 63.88 8.76 -16.75
CA MET A 1 63.55 7.65 -17.67
C MET A 1 62.63 6.74 -16.87
N ASN A 2 61.33 6.99 -16.93
CA ASN A 2 60.33 6.27 -17.77
C ASN A 2 60.16 4.82 -17.27
N SER A 3 59.00 4.32 -16.88
CA SER A 3 57.63 4.63 -17.32
C SER A 3 56.61 4.20 -16.27
N GLU A 4 55.45 4.86 -16.29
CA GLU A 4 54.18 4.46 -15.66
C GLU A 4 53.69 3.10 -16.19
N ASP A 5 52.97 2.33 -15.38
CA ASP A 5 51.70 1.72 -15.82
C ASP A 5 50.81 1.29 -14.65
N ILE A 6 49.51 1.41 -14.90
CA ILE A 6 48.34 1.43 -14.00
C ILE A 6 47.79 0.02 -13.75
N SER A 7 47.19 -0.22 -12.58
CA SER A 7 45.96 -1.01 -12.49
C SER A 7 45.08 -0.47 -11.36
N GLU A 8 44.13 0.38 -11.74
CA GLU A 8 42.82 0.44 -11.10
C GLU A 8 42.24 -0.97 -11.10
N ASP A 9 41.89 -1.49 -9.93
CA ASP A 9 40.77 -2.42 -9.78
C ASP A 9 40.02 -1.89 -8.54
N SER A 10 39.19 -0.87 -8.73
CA SER A 10 37.75 -1.01 -8.97
C SER A 10 37.05 -1.74 -7.82
N ASP A 11 36.63 -0.95 -6.85
CA ASP A 11 35.27 -0.92 -6.30
C ASP A 11 34.44 -2.21 -6.46
N ASP A 12 34.75 -3.23 -5.67
CA ASP A 12 33.80 -4.31 -5.37
C ASP A 12 32.94 -3.90 -4.16
N THR A 13 32.30 -2.72 -4.20
CA THR A 13 30.97 -2.66 -3.60
C THR A 13 30.10 -3.55 -4.46
N GLU A 14 30.01 -4.83 -4.07
CA GLU A 14 28.98 -5.73 -4.53
C GLU A 14 27.67 -4.97 -4.40
N ASP A 15 27.22 -4.49 -5.55
CA ASP A 15 25.91 -3.93 -5.78
C ASP A 15 24.98 -5.13 -5.58
N PHE A 16 24.68 -5.44 -4.30
CA PHE A 16 23.66 -6.36 -3.88
C PHE A 16 22.36 -5.80 -4.44
N LYS A 17 22.11 -6.07 -5.72
CA LYS A 17 20.80 -6.03 -6.32
C LYS A 17 20.00 -7.02 -5.51
N ASP A 18 19.30 -6.49 -4.52
CA ASP A 18 18.28 -7.18 -3.78
C ASP A 18 17.25 -7.68 -4.80
N ASN A 19 17.51 -8.88 -5.33
CA ASN A 19 16.61 -9.62 -6.20
C ASN A 19 15.53 -10.32 -5.36
N SER A 20 15.27 -9.86 -4.13
CA SER A 20 14.04 -10.24 -3.46
C SER A 20 12.89 -9.63 -4.27
N GLU A 21 12.17 -10.48 -4.99
CA GLU A 21 10.94 -10.08 -5.64
C GLU A 21 10.06 -9.37 -4.60
N GLU A 22 9.63 -8.15 -4.92
CA GLU A 22 8.85 -7.34 -3.99
C GLU A 22 7.56 -8.10 -3.61
N LEU A 23 7.38 -8.36 -2.31
CA LEU A 23 6.27 -9.16 -1.80
C LEU A 23 5.10 -8.27 -1.34
N ALA A 24 3.88 -8.70 -1.64
CA ALA A 24 2.68 -8.22 -0.98
C ALA A 24 2.46 -9.03 0.31
N TYR A 25 2.09 -8.35 1.39
CA TYR A 25 1.89 -8.96 2.70
C TYR A 25 0.42 -8.88 3.14
N SER A 26 -0.08 -9.95 3.74
CA SER A 26 -1.37 -9.96 4.43
C SER A 26 -1.37 -8.94 5.57
N LEU A 27 -2.49 -8.23 5.75
CA LEU A 27 -2.66 -7.28 6.86
C LEU A 27 -2.92 -7.99 8.20
N PHE A 28 -3.35 -9.25 8.19
CA PHE A 28 -3.88 -9.93 9.37
C PHE A 28 -2.96 -11.01 9.96
N ASP A 29 -1.98 -11.48 9.18
CA ASP A 29 -1.04 -12.53 9.56
C ASP A 29 0.24 -12.48 8.69
N ASP A 30 1.01 -13.57 8.73
CA ASP A 30 2.33 -13.68 8.09
C ASP A 30 2.26 -14.17 6.63
N PHE A 31 1.06 -14.37 6.07
CA PHE A 31 0.93 -14.76 4.67
C PHE A 31 1.46 -13.66 3.75
N LYS A 32 2.18 -14.04 2.70
CA LYS A 32 2.76 -13.14 1.70
C LYS A 32 2.88 -13.84 0.35
N SER A 33 2.79 -13.08 -0.73
CA SER A 33 2.96 -13.57 -2.11
C SER A 33 3.59 -12.48 -2.96
N THR A 34 4.19 -12.87 -4.09
CA THR A 34 4.66 -11.95 -5.13
C THR A 34 3.50 -11.38 -5.94
N ASP A 35 2.33 -12.05 -5.92
CA ASP A 35 1.07 -11.57 -6.49
C ASP A 35 0.16 -10.98 -5.40
N ALA A 36 -0.13 -9.68 -5.51
CA ALA A 36 -1.04 -9.01 -4.59
C ALA A 36 -2.47 -9.58 -4.66
N THR A 37 -2.90 -10.08 -5.83
CA THR A 37 -4.22 -10.67 -6.04
C THR A 37 -4.41 -11.87 -5.13
N GLU A 38 -3.41 -12.76 -5.06
CA GLU A 38 -3.44 -13.91 -4.16
C GLU A 38 -3.55 -13.50 -2.70
N VAL A 39 -2.87 -12.42 -2.30
CA VAL A 39 -2.96 -11.88 -0.93
C VAL A 39 -4.36 -11.33 -0.65
N TYR A 40 -4.96 -10.61 -1.58
CA TYR A 40 -6.34 -10.13 -1.43
C TYR A 40 -7.35 -11.27 -1.34
N GLU A 41 -7.27 -12.25 -2.24
CA GLU A 41 -8.15 -13.42 -2.21
C GLU A 41 -8.00 -14.20 -0.90
N TYR A 42 -6.76 -14.36 -0.43
CA TYR A 42 -6.49 -14.99 0.84
C TYR A 42 -7.14 -14.24 2.00
N MET A 43 -6.95 -12.92 2.07
CA MET A 43 -7.54 -12.09 3.12
C MET A 43 -9.07 -12.09 3.07
N GLU A 44 -9.65 -12.09 1.88
CA GLU A 44 -11.09 -12.21 1.69
C GLU A 44 -11.60 -13.57 2.18
N LYS A 45 -11.01 -14.68 1.72
CA LYS A 45 -11.43 -16.04 2.08
C LYS A 45 -11.27 -16.31 3.58
N LYS A 46 -10.17 -15.87 4.20
CA LYS A 46 -9.84 -16.19 5.60
C LYS A 46 -10.43 -15.22 6.61
N PHE A 47 -10.43 -13.92 6.30
CA PHE A 47 -10.82 -12.86 7.25
C PHE A 47 -12.08 -12.09 6.84
N ASN A 48 -12.71 -12.47 5.71
CA ASN A 48 -13.79 -11.71 5.08
C ASN A 48 -13.39 -10.25 4.87
N PHE A 49 -12.13 -10.03 4.45
CA PHE A 49 -11.63 -8.72 4.10
C PHE A 49 -12.29 -8.22 2.82
N LYS A 50 -12.76 -6.97 2.84
CA LYS A 50 -13.38 -6.28 1.71
C LYS A 50 -12.63 -4.98 1.49
N TYR A 51 -11.88 -4.89 0.39
CA TYR A 51 -11.04 -3.73 0.08
C TYR A 51 -11.88 -2.45 -0.12
N ASN A 52 -13.17 -2.59 -0.47
CA ASN A 52 -14.09 -1.48 -0.70
C ASN A 52 -14.89 -1.07 0.55
N LEU A 53 -14.49 -1.51 1.74
CA LEU A 53 -15.22 -1.23 2.99
C LEU A 53 -15.49 0.27 3.22
N LEU A 54 -14.53 1.13 2.88
CA LEU A 54 -14.64 2.58 3.05
C LEU A 54 -15.28 3.29 1.85
N GLY A 55 -15.42 2.61 0.72
CA GLY A 55 -15.85 3.20 -0.54
C GLY A 55 -15.17 2.56 -1.75
N ASN A 56 -15.65 2.88 -2.95
CA ASN A 56 -15.24 2.20 -4.18
C ASN A 56 -14.04 2.85 -4.89
N THR A 57 -13.59 4.03 -4.49
CA THR A 57 -12.45 4.68 -5.18
C THR A 57 -11.10 4.09 -4.76
N THR A 58 -10.07 4.24 -5.59
CA THR A 58 -8.68 3.92 -5.24
C THR A 58 -8.22 4.56 -3.92
N LEU A 59 -8.55 5.84 -3.67
CA LEU A 59 -8.14 6.53 -2.43
C LEU A 59 -8.73 5.88 -1.17
N HIS A 60 -10.04 5.57 -1.16
CA HIS A 60 -10.68 4.84 -0.06
C HIS A 60 -9.99 3.50 0.24
N ARG A 61 -9.56 2.78 -0.80
CA ARG A 61 -8.87 1.50 -0.67
C ARG A 61 -7.46 1.69 -0.08
N ILE A 62 -6.70 2.67 -0.57
CA ILE A 62 -5.39 3.04 -0.02
C ILE A 62 -5.51 3.42 1.46
N VAL A 63 -6.49 4.25 1.81
CA VAL A 63 -6.74 4.69 3.18
C VAL A 63 -7.08 3.52 4.09
N LEU A 64 -7.91 2.56 3.62
CA LEU A 64 -8.22 1.34 4.37
C LEU A 64 -6.96 0.51 4.66
N ILE A 65 -6.16 0.24 3.63
CA ILE A 65 -4.94 -0.56 3.74
C ILE A 65 -3.98 0.11 4.72
N LYS A 66 -3.77 1.41 4.56
CA LYS A 66 -2.86 2.16 5.42
C LYS A 66 -3.31 2.17 6.87
N TYR A 67 -4.59 2.47 7.13
CA TYR A 67 -5.12 2.45 8.49
C TYR A 67 -4.87 1.10 9.17
N LEU A 68 -5.12 -0.01 8.48
CA LEU A 68 -4.88 -1.34 9.03
C LEU A 68 -3.39 -1.69 9.15
N GLN A 69 -2.56 -1.22 8.21
CA GLN A 69 -1.11 -1.37 8.28
C GLN A 69 -0.53 -0.60 9.47
N ASP A 70 -1.00 0.62 9.75
CA ASP A 70 -0.58 1.40 10.92
C ASP A 70 -0.93 0.64 12.22
N LYS A 71 -2.06 -0.06 12.26
CA LYS A 71 -2.40 -0.94 13.40
C LYS A 71 -1.46 -2.14 13.49
N LYS A 72 -1.10 -2.74 12.35
CA LYS A 72 -0.14 -3.86 12.32
C LYS A 72 1.24 -3.42 12.82
N ASP A 73 1.74 -2.29 12.33
CA ASP A 73 3.08 -1.78 12.62
C ASP A 73 3.23 -1.35 14.09
N ASN A 74 2.12 -0.97 14.73
CA ASN A 74 2.06 -0.70 16.18
C ASN A 74 1.82 -1.95 17.04
N ASN A 75 1.94 -3.16 16.47
CA ASN A 75 1.66 -4.46 17.12
C ASN A 75 0.24 -4.55 17.72
N GLU A 76 -0.73 -3.89 17.12
CA GLU A 76 -2.13 -3.93 17.55
C GLU A 76 -2.91 -5.07 16.86
N ASN A 77 -4.08 -5.43 17.40
CA ASN A 77 -4.95 -6.45 16.80
C ASN A 77 -5.70 -5.89 15.57
N VAL A 78 -5.12 -6.08 14.39
CA VAL A 78 -5.67 -5.58 13.11
C VAL A 78 -7.09 -6.09 12.85
N LEU A 79 -7.39 -7.35 13.18
CA LEU A 79 -8.73 -7.94 12.96
C LEU A 79 -9.79 -7.26 13.84
N GLU A 80 -9.44 -6.89 15.08
CA GLU A 80 -10.34 -6.13 15.95
C GLU A 80 -10.66 -4.75 15.36
N TYR A 81 -9.65 -4.04 14.86
CA TYR A 81 -9.85 -2.73 14.23
C TYR A 81 -10.64 -2.81 12.92
N TYR A 82 -10.39 -3.81 12.09
CA TYR A 82 -11.21 -4.08 10.92
C TYR A 82 -12.67 -4.35 11.29
N ASN A 83 -12.92 -5.10 12.37
CA ASN A 83 -14.26 -5.35 12.88
C ASN A 83 -14.95 -4.10 13.46
N LYS A 84 -14.21 -3.19 14.08
CA LYS A 84 -14.72 -1.87 14.51
C LYS A 84 -15.09 -1.03 13.28
N LEU A 85 -14.20 -0.98 12.29
CA LEU A 85 -14.41 -0.21 11.06
C LEU A 85 -15.62 -0.68 10.25
N LYS A 86 -15.90 -1.99 10.25
CA LYS A 86 -17.14 -2.54 9.65
C LYS A 86 -18.42 -2.01 10.28
N LYS A 87 -18.38 -1.59 11.54
CA LYS A 87 -19.53 -1.03 12.26
C LYS A 87 -19.61 0.48 12.13
N ASP A 88 -18.45 1.13 12.07
CA ASP A 88 -18.32 2.57 12.04
C ASP A 88 -17.12 2.99 11.14
N PRO A 89 -17.38 3.22 9.84
CA PRO A 89 -16.37 3.71 8.89
C PRO A 89 -15.87 5.13 9.19
N ASP A 90 -16.65 5.95 9.90
CA ASP A 90 -16.37 7.37 10.13
C ASP A 90 -15.13 7.59 11.01
N ILE A 91 -14.72 6.57 11.76
CA ILE A 91 -13.44 6.53 12.50
C ILE A 91 -12.26 6.88 11.59
N VAL A 92 -12.32 6.45 10.34
CA VAL A 92 -11.27 6.70 9.34
C VAL A 92 -11.67 7.81 8.38
N LEU A 93 -12.93 7.84 7.92
CA LEU A 93 -13.38 8.83 6.92
C LEU A 93 -13.30 10.28 7.44
N ASN A 94 -13.51 10.52 8.74
CA ASN A 94 -13.37 11.86 9.32
C ASN A 94 -11.92 12.38 9.32
N ASN A 95 -10.92 11.49 9.19
CA ASN A 95 -9.49 11.83 9.18
C ASN A 95 -8.82 11.41 7.86
N PHE A 96 -9.60 11.31 6.78
CA PHE A 96 -9.17 10.74 5.49
C PHE A 96 -7.86 11.33 4.95
N GLU A 97 -7.68 12.65 5.06
CA GLU A 97 -6.48 13.33 4.57
C GLU A 97 -5.20 12.93 5.28
N GLU A 98 -5.26 12.60 6.57
CA GLU A 98 -4.09 12.18 7.36
C GLU A 98 -3.52 10.88 6.79
N TYR A 99 -4.41 9.96 6.42
CA TYR A 99 -4.06 8.70 5.81
C TYR A 99 -3.59 8.82 4.35
N ILE A 100 -3.77 9.95 3.67
CA ILE A 100 -3.21 10.12 2.32
C ILE A 100 -1.76 10.62 2.35
N LYS A 101 -1.36 11.38 3.38
CA LYS A 101 -0.09 12.14 3.38
C LYS A 101 1.16 11.33 3.78
N THR A 102 1.02 10.29 4.60
CA THR A 102 2.16 9.46 5.09
C THR A 102 2.51 8.32 4.11
N PRO A 103 3.80 7.97 3.93
CA PRO A 103 4.22 6.80 3.17
C PRO A 103 3.59 5.50 3.69
N VAL A 104 3.44 4.52 2.80
CA VAL A 104 2.91 3.19 3.13
C VAL A 104 4.01 2.14 2.96
N ASN A 105 4.14 1.23 3.93
CA ASN A 105 5.16 0.17 3.94
C ASN A 105 4.85 -1.00 2.99
N ASN A 106 3.57 -1.30 2.75
CA ASN A 106 3.13 -2.42 1.92
C ASN A 106 2.80 -1.95 0.49
N GLN A 107 3.81 -1.41 -0.20
CA GLN A 107 3.65 -0.75 -1.49
C GLN A 107 3.17 -1.73 -2.57
N LYS A 108 3.72 -2.95 -2.62
CA LYS A 108 3.26 -4.00 -3.54
C LYS A 108 1.77 -4.33 -3.43
N LEU A 109 1.20 -4.37 -2.22
CA LEU A 109 -0.24 -4.62 -2.03
C LEU A 109 -1.09 -3.47 -2.59
N ILE A 110 -0.61 -2.22 -2.49
CA ILE A 110 -1.26 -1.05 -3.09
C ILE A 110 -1.10 -1.05 -4.61
N TRP A 111 0.11 -1.31 -5.11
CA TRP A 111 0.41 -1.29 -6.55
C TRP A 111 -0.30 -2.40 -7.32
N GLY A 112 -0.32 -3.62 -6.81
CA GLY A 112 -1.04 -4.71 -7.48
C GLY A 112 -2.54 -4.40 -7.65
N PHE A 113 -3.10 -3.59 -6.75
CA PHE A 113 -4.45 -3.08 -6.93
C PHE A 113 -4.56 -2.01 -8.04
N MET A 114 -3.64 -1.04 -8.08
CA MET A 114 -3.60 -0.03 -9.15
C MET A 114 -3.44 -0.69 -10.54
N GLU A 115 -2.60 -1.73 -10.64
CA GLU A 115 -2.40 -2.52 -11.85
C GLU A 115 -3.66 -3.30 -12.26
N SER A 116 -4.44 -3.81 -11.30
CA SER A 116 -5.72 -4.49 -11.58
C SER A 116 -6.88 -3.55 -11.97
N SER A 117 -6.74 -2.24 -11.74
CA SER A 117 -7.82 -1.26 -11.93
C SER A 117 -7.92 -0.72 -13.36
N ASP A 118 -6.98 -1.04 -14.25
CA ASP A 118 -7.05 -0.66 -15.67
C ASP A 118 -8.24 -1.32 -16.41
N SER A 119 -8.92 -2.31 -15.79
CA SER A 119 -10.12 -2.94 -16.34
C SER A 119 -11.45 -2.50 -15.69
N GLU A 120 -11.46 -1.66 -14.65
CA GLU A 120 -12.71 -1.23 -14.00
C GLU A 120 -12.80 0.30 -13.84
N ALA A 121 -13.53 0.87 -14.80
CA ALA A 121 -14.38 2.04 -14.68
C ALA A 121 -13.70 3.39 -14.32
N GLU A 122 -13.58 4.22 -15.35
CA GLU A 122 -13.82 5.65 -15.26
C GLU A 122 -15.05 5.93 -14.38
N ASP A 123 -14.85 6.42 -13.16
CA ASP A 123 -15.90 7.12 -12.43
C ASP A 123 -15.29 8.31 -11.67
N PHE A 124 -15.15 9.40 -12.42
CA PHE A 124 -15.55 10.77 -12.05
C PHE A 124 -15.37 11.23 -10.58
N ILE A 125 -14.21 11.03 -9.93
CA ILE A 125 -13.95 11.60 -8.58
C ILE A 125 -12.60 12.35 -8.52
N LEU A 126 -12.38 13.25 -9.49
CA LEU A 126 -11.36 14.30 -9.36
C LEU A 126 -11.93 15.73 -9.48
N SER A 127 -13.16 15.88 -9.97
CA SER A 127 -13.80 17.19 -10.17
C SER A 127 -14.38 17.81 -8.90
N ASN A 128 -14.70 17.02 -7.87
CA ASN A 128 -15.29 17.52 -6.61
C ASN A 128 -14.28 17.82 -5.49
N TYR A 129 -13.06 17.27 -5.52
CA TYR A 129 -12.05 17.55 -4.50
C TYR A 129 -11.17 18.79 -4.83
N ILE A 130 -11.18 19.26 -6.08
CA ILE A 130 -10.36 20.42 -6.50
C ILE A 130 -11.10 21.77 -6.34
N HIS A 131 -12.41 21.78 -6.06
CA HIS A 131 -13.19 23.03 -5.98
C HIS A 131 -13.05 23.83 -4.66
N ASN A 132 -12.18 23.44 -3.73
CA ASN A 132 -11.94 24.20 -2.49
C ASN A 132 -10.53 24.78 -2.33
N TYR A 133 -9.66 24.71 -3.36
CA TYR A 133 -8.49 25.60 -3.40
C TYR A 133 -8.91 26.98 -3.88
N LYS A 134 -9.49 27.75 -2.96
CA LYS A 134 -9.61 29.20 -3.11
C LYS A 134 -8.19 29.75 -2.98
N HIS A 135 -7.63 30.23 -4.09
CA HIS A 135 -6.45 31.07 -4.09
C HIS A 135 -6.64 32.19 -3.04
N ILE A 136 -5.78 32.19 -2.02
CA ILE A 136 -5.44 33.37 -1.24
C ILE A 136 -4.03 33.74 -1.66
#